data_AF-A0A2V6BAJ1-F1
#
_entry.id   AF-A0A2V6BAJ1-F1
#
_cell.length_a   1.000
_cell.length_b   1.000
_cell.length_c   1.000
_cell.angle_alpha   90.00
_cell.angle_beta   90.00
_cell.angle_gamma   90.00
#
_symmetry.space_group_name_H-M   'P 1'
#
loop_
_entity.id
_entity.type
_entity.pdbx_description
1 polymer ?
#
loop_
_entity_poly.entity_id
_entity_poly.type
_entity_poly.pdbx_seq_one_letter_code
_entity_poly.pdbx_strand_id
1 'polypeptide(L)'
;MMARTSEIRFAGKPKQKRVAEELGALQQPGTSIVLVKAIKGGSDLLYNSFYLFHRTLRFPVTKLTIDELHGARPAPPVLGVCVERDFPVVQEVYRNVQTQFTRAQFILWRVDAE
;
A
#
# COMPACT_ATOMS: atom_id res chain seq x y z
N MET A 1 -37.97 5.12 -7.67
CA MET A 1 -36.82 4.20 -7.57
C MET A 1 -35.55 5.04 -7.64
N MET A 2 -34.92 5.33 -6.50
CA MET A 2 -33.62 6.00 -6.41
C MET A 2 -32.92 5.42 -5.19
N ALA A 3 -31.93 4.56 -5.40
CA ALA A 3 -31.10 4.02 -4.33
C ALA A 3 -30.30 5.17 -3.73
N ARG A 4 -30.55 5.50 -2.46
CA ARG A 4 -29.72 6.42 -1.70
C ARG A 4 -28.34 5.79 -1.56
N THR A 5 -27.37 6.30 -2.33
CA THR A 5 -25.96 6.03 -2.10
C THR A 5 -25.66 6.42 -0.66
N SER A 6 -25.52 5.42 0.19
CA SER A 6 -25.17 5.63 1.59
C SER A 6 -23.71 6.06 1.60
N GLU A 7 -23.46 7.36 1.73
CA GLU A 7 -22.16 7.87 2.15
C GLU A 7 -21.88 7.28 3.53
N ILE A 8 -21.05 6.25 3.55
CA ILE A 8 -20.59 5.68 4.81
C ILE A 8 -19.77 6.76 5.50
N ARG A 9 -20.36 7.39 6.52
CA ARG A 9 -19.68 8.37 7.38
C ARG A 9 -18.68 7.62 8.26
N PHE A 10 -17.44 7.54 7.80
CA PHE A 10 -16.35 6.89 8.51
C PHE A 10 -15.68 7.86 9.49
N ALA A 11 -16.14 7.88 10.73
CA ALA A 11 -15.37 8.44 11.84
C ALA A 11 -14.21 7.48 12.17
N GLY A 12 -12.97 7.78 11.77
CA GLY A 12 -11.84 7.05 12.36
C GLY A 12 -10.44 7.17 11.74
N LYS A 13 -10.23 7.12 10.42
CA LYS A 13 -8.86 6.92 9.88
C LYS A 13 -8.56 7.68 8.57
N PRO A 14 -8.51 9.03 8.59
CA PRO A 14 -8.24 9.84 7.40
C PRO A 14 -6.88 9.56 6.74
N LYS A 15 -5.90 9.08 7.51
CA LYS A 15 -4.54 8.78 7.01
C LYS A 15 -4.53 7.61 6.02
N GLN A 16 -5.19 6.49 6.35
CA GLN A 16 -5.21 5.30 5.50
C GLN A 16 -6.04 5.51 4.22
N LYS A 17 -7.17 6.22 4.33
CA LYS A 17 -7.98 6.64 3.17
C LYS A 17 -7.12 7.34 2.14
N ARG A 18 -6.33 8.32 2.60
CA ARG A 18 -5.49 9.10 1.69
C ARG A 18 -4.39 8.26 1.05
N VAL A 19 -3.75 7.35 1.78
CA VAL A 19 -2.76 6.42 1.20
C VAL A 19 -3.38 5.55 0.10
N ALA A 20 -4.62 5.07 0.29
CA ALA A 20 -5.31 4.31 -0.73
C ALA A 20 -5.72 5.16 -1.96
N GLU A 21 -6.08 6.43 -1.76
CA GLU A 21 -6.31 7.39 -2.85
C GLU A 21 -5.03 7.62 -3.67
N GLU A 22 -3.89 7.87 -3.02
CA GLU A 22 -2.61 8.08 -3.71
C GLU A 22 -2.17 6.81 -4.47
N LEU A 23 -2.31 5.61 -3.88
CA LEU A 23 -2.07 4.35 -4.61
C LEU A 23 -2.97 4.22 -5.84
N GLY A 24 -4.25 4.55 -5.69
CA GLY A 24 -5.21 4.51 -6.78
C GLY A 24 -4.90 5.50 -7.91
N ALA A 25 -4.25 6.62 -7.59
CA ALA A 25 -3.81 7.62 -8.56
C ALA A 25 -2.51 7.22 -9.27
N LEU A 26 -1.59 6.53 -8.58
CA LEU A 26 -0.29 6.13 -9.13
C LEU A 26 -0.32 4.82 -9.91
N GLN A 27 -1.34 3.98 -9.71
CA GLN A 27 -1.41 2.68 -10.38
C GLN A 27 -1.45 2.80 -11.90
N GLN A 28 -0.70 1.93 -12.58
CA GLN A 28 -0.71 1.78 -14.03
C GLN A 28 -1.03 0.32 -14.41
N PRO A 29 -1.53 0.06 -15.63
CA PRO A 29 -1.67 -1.31 -16.13
C PRO A 29 -0.37 -2.11 -15.95
N GLY A 30 -0.48 -3.31 -15.40
CA GLY A 30 0.67 -4.18 -15.13
C GLY A 30 1.43 -3.88 -13.83
N THR A 31 1.02 -2.87 -13.04
CA THR A 31 1.66 -2.57 -11.75
C THR A 31 1.17 -3.52 -10.66
N SER A 32 2.11 -4.19 -9.98
CA SER A 32 1.79 -4.98 -8.79
C SER A 32 1.67 -4.07 -7.58
N ILE A 33 0.61 -4.24 -6.78
CA ILE A 33 0.43 -3.50 -5.53
C ILE A 33 0.79 -4.39 -4.36
N VAL A 34 1.74 -3.95 -3.52
CA VAL A 34 2.22 -4.68 -2.36
C VAL A 34 1.95 -3.90 -1.08
N LEU A 35 1.22 -4.48 -0.15
CA LEU A 35 1.10 -3.97 1.21
C LEU A 35 1.99 -4.81 2.12
N VAL A 36 2.92 -4.15 2.81
CA VAL A 36 3.88 -4.79 3.72
C VAL A 36 3.33 -4.77 5.15
N LYS A 37 3.15 -5.96 5.74
CA LYS A 37 2.67 -6.12 7.12
C LYS A 37 3.77 -5.76 8.10
N ALA A 38 3.44 -4.90 9.05
CA ALA A 38 4.22 -4.71 10.26
C ALA A 38 4.40 -6.03 11.03
N ILE A 39 5.66 -6.38 11.37
CA ILE A 39 6.01 -7.62 12.12
C ILE A 39 5.58 -7.55 13.60
N LYS A 40 5.78 -6.41 14.28
CA LYS A 40 5.40 -6.26 15.70
C LYS A 40 4.01 -5.65 15.84
N GLY A 41 3.12 -6.38 16.54
CA GLY A 41 1.78 -5.92 16.88
C GLY A 41 1.80 -4.57 17.59
N GLY A 42 0.88 -3.68 17.21
CA GLY A 42 0.79 -2.32 17.76
C GLY A 42 1.04 -1.18 16.76
N SER A 43 1.17 -1.44 15.46
CA SER A 43 1.39 -0.38 14.45
C SER A 43 0.64 -0.63 13.13
N ASP A 44 -0.62 -0.15 13.16
CA ASP A 44 -1.41 0.60 12.18
C ASP A 44 -1.64 0.18 10.72
N LEU A 45 -0.90 -0.74 10.10
CA LEU A 45 -1.33 -1.25 8.77
C LEU A 45 -2.33 -2.40 8.95
N LEU A 46 -3.53 -2.07 9.43
CA LEU A 46 -4.64 -3.03 9.44
C LEU A 46 -5.09 -3.26 8.00
N TYR A 47 -4.63 -4.36 7.43
CA TYR A 47 -5.02 -4.80 6.09
C TYR A 47 -6.52 -4.66 5.82
N ASN A 48 -7.36 -5.08 6.77
CA ASN A 48 -8.81 -5.02 6.60
C ASN A 48 -9.36 -3.59 6.50
N SER A 49 -8.68 -2.59 7.07
CA SER A 49 -9.05 -1.18 6.92
C SER A 49 -8.61 -0.60 5.58
N PHE A 50 -7.49 -1.08 5.02
CA PHE A 50 -7.06 -0.72 3.67
C PHE A 50 -8.03 -1.25 2.60
N TYR A 51 -8.63 -2.42 2.87
CA TYR A 51 -9.58 -3.06 1.97
C TYR A 51 -10.87 -2.26 1.75
N LEU A 52 -11.25 -1.43 2.73
CA LEU A 52 -12.43 -0.56 2.65
C LEU A 52 -12.28 0.54 1.59
N PHE A 53 -11.08 0.79 1.08
CA PHE A 53 -10.79 1.81 0.06
C PHE A 53 -10.59 1.23 -1.35
N HIS A 54 -10.88 -0.06 -1.57
CA HIS A 54 -10.66 -0.75 -2.85
C HIS A 54 -11.41 -0.16 -4.05
N ARG A 55 -12.40 0.71 -3.86
CA ARG A 55 -13.11 1.34 -5.00
C ARG A 55 -12.17 2.13 -5.91
N THR A 56 -11.01 2.56 -5.43
CA THR A 56 -10.01 3.29 -6.22
C THR A 56 -8.87 2.39 -6.72
N LEU A 57 -8.72 1.18 -6.19
CA LEU A 57 -7.66 0.24 -6.57
C LEU A 57 -8.20 -0.69 -7.67
N ARG A 58 -7.66 -0.58 -8.87
CA ARG A 58 -8.09 -1.34 -10.06
C ARG A 58 -7.30 -2.63 -10.26
N PHE A 59 -6.22 -2.83 -9.49
CA PHE A 59 -5.31 -3.97 -9.62
C PHE A 59 -5.27 -4.81 -8.33
N PRO A 60 -4.96 -6.12 -8.44
CA PRO A 60 -4.87 -7.00 -7.29
C PRO A 60 -3.80 -6.51 -6.30
N VAL A 61 -4.18 -6.52 -5.02
CA VAL A 61 -3.32 -6.11 -3.91
C VAL A 61 -2.78 -7.36 -3.22
N THR A 62 -1.46 -7.48 -3.22
CA THR A 62 -0.74 -8.57 -2.53
C THR A 62 -0.35 -8.11 -1.14
N LYS A 63 -0.56 -8.97 -0.14
CA LYS A 63 -0.13 -8.74 1.24
C LYS A 63 1.10 -9.58 1.50
N LEU A 64 2.18 -8.97 1.93
CA LEU A 64 3.41 -9.66 2.28
C LEU A 64 3.88 -9.20 3.65
N THR A 65 4.44 -10.08 4.47
CA THR A 65 5.35 -9.67 5.54
C THR A 65 6.68 -9.21 4.93
N ILE A 66 7.56 -8.64 5.75
CA ILE A 66 8.92 -8.33 5.30
C ILE A 66 9.67 -9.60 4.85
N ASP A 67 9.53 -10.72 5.58
CA ASP A 67 10.16 -11.98 5.22
C ASP A 67 9.62 -12.52 3.87
N GLU A 68 8.31 -12.41 3.67
CA GLU A 68 7.67 -12.82 2.40
C GLU A 68 8.06 -11.91 1.25
N LEU A 69 8.26 -10.60 1.48
CA LEU A 69 8.73 -9.67 0.46
C LEU A 69 10.13 -10.05 -0.02
N HIS A 70 11.02 -10.42 0.91
CA HIS A 70 12.37 -10.84 0.59
C HIS A 70 12.39 -12.12 -0.25
N GLY A 71 11.51 -13.08 0.04
CA GLY A 71 11.42 -14.35 -0.68
C GLY A 71 10.67 -14.26 -2.02
N ALA A 72 9.52 -13.59 -2.05
CA ALA A 72 8.67 -13.51 -3.24
C ALA A 72 9.19 -12.51 -4.28
N ARG A 73 9.82 -11.41 -3.82
CA ARG A 73 10.33 -10.30 -4.62
C ARG A 73 9.53 -10.06 -5.91
N PRO A 74 8.30 -9.51 -5.81
CA PRO A 74 7.49 -9.21 -6.99
C PRO A 74 8.27 -8.43 -8.05
N ALA A 75 8.14 -8.84 -9.32
CA ALA A 75 8.83 -8.19 -10.43
C ALA A 75 8.31 -6.76 -10.64
N PRO A 76 9.18 -5.78 -10.94
CA PRO A 76 8.74 -4.44 -11.33
C PRO A 76 7.88 -4.44 -12.60
N PRO A 77 6.95 -3.46 -12.76
CA PRO A 77 6.73 -2.32 -11.89
C PRO A 77 5.92 -2.67 -10.62
N VAL A 78 6.39 -2.18 -9.47
CA VAL A 78 5.76 -2.41 -8.16
C VAL A 78 5.44 -1.07 -7.49
N LEU A 79 4.22 -0.95 -6.98
CA LEU A 79 3.86 0.07 -6.00
C LEU A 79 3.63 -0.60 -4.65
N GLY A 80 4.18 -0.03 -3.59
CA GLY A 80 3.96 -0.61 -2.28
C GLY A 80 3.88 0.38 -1.14
N VAL A 81 3.30 -0.11 -0.04
CA VAL A 81 3.17 0.64 1.20
C VAL A 81 3.76 -0.19 2.33
N CYS A 82 4.63 0.43 3.11
CA CYS A 82 5.15 -0.12 4.35
C CYS A 82 5.07 0.92 5.46
N VAL A 83 5.33 0.51 6.70
CA VAL A 83 5.61 1.48 7.76
C VAL A 83 7.08 1.91 7.69
N GLU A 84 7.39 3.13 8.10
CA GLU A 84 8.71 3.76 7.99
C GLU A 84 9.86 2.89 8.50
N ARG A 85 9.66 2.24 9.66
CA ARG A 85 10.67 1.33 10.24
C ARG A 85 11.00 0.11 9.39
N ASP A 86 10.10 -0.30 8.49
CA ASP A 86 10.24 -1.49 7.66
C ASP A 86 10.82 -1.11 6.27
N PHE A 87 10.90 0.19 5.95
CA PHE A 87 11.39 0.68 4.66
C PHE A 87 12.85 0.35 4.35
N PRO A 88 13.81 0.34 5.31
CA PRO A 88 15.18 -0.09 5.03
C PRO A 88 15.26 -1.48 4.39
N VAL A 89 14.37 -2.40 4.80
CA VAL A 89 14.33 -3.75 4.23
C VAL A 89 13.78 -3.74 2.79
N VAL A 90 12.85 -2.83 2.47
CA VAL A 90 12.40 -2.64 1.08
C VAL A 90 13.57 -2.18 0.19
N GLN A 91 14.46 -1.33 0.70
CA GLN A 91 15.64 -0.87 -0.03
C GLN A 91 16.67 -1.99 -0.26
N GLU A 92 16.73 -2.98 0.62
CA GLU A 92 17.57 -4.18 0.43
C GLU A 92 17.01 -5.09 -0.67
N VAL A 93 15.68 -5.20 -0.77
CA VAL A 93 15.00 -6.01 -1.80
C VAL A 93 15.09 -5.36 -3.18
N TYR A 94 14.91 -4.03 -3.25
CA TYR A 94 14.87 -3.27 -4.49
C TYR A 94 15.88 -2.11 -4.47
N ARG A 95 16.99 -2.26 -5.21
CA ARG A 95 18.07 -1.25 -5.25
C ARG A 95 17.66 0.10 -5.84
N ASN A 96 16.67 0.11 -6.73
CA ASN A 96 16.15 1.30 -7.43
C ASN A 96 14.80 1.78 -6.86
N VAL A 97 14.47 1.44 -5.61
CA VAL A 97 13.23 1.90 -4.99
C VAL A 97 13.21 3.41 -4.80
N GLN A 98 12.08 4.02 -5.13
CA GLN A 98 11.82 5.44 -4.96
C GLN A 98 10.72 5.65 -3.93
N THR A 99 10.96 6.56 -2.99
CA THR A 99 9.89 7.06 -2.12
C THR A 99 9.01 8.03 -2.90
N GLN A 100 7.73 7.72 -3.02
CA GLN A 100 6.76 8.62 -3.64
C GLN A 100 6.23 9.63 -2.63
N PHE A 101 5.93 9.17 -1.42
CA PHE A 101 5.40 10.03 -0.37
C PHE A 101 5.49 9.38 1.02
N THR A 102 5.69 10.21 2.06
CA THR A 102 5.65 9.79 3.46
C THR A 102 4.47 10.44 4.16
N ARG A 103 3.62 9.64 4.83
CA ARG A 103 2.48 10.16 5.59
C ARG A 103 2.32 9.48 6.93
N ALA A 104 2.45 10.27 7.99
CA ALA A 104 2.56 9.75 9.34
C ALA A 104 3.64 8.66 9.37
N GLN A 105 3.31 7.44 9.76
CA GLN A 105 4.26 6.33 9.80
C GLN A 105 4.31 5.50 8.52
N PHE A 106 3.56 5.85 7.47
CA PHE A 106 3.51 5.07 6.23
C PHE A 106 4.41 5.67 5.16
N ILE A 107 5.14 4.81 4.47
CA ILE A 107 5.92 5.16 3.29
C ILE A 107 5.28 4.48 2.09
N LEU A 108 4.90 5.31 1.12
CA LEU A 108 4.51 4.90 -0.22
C LEU A 108 5.76 4.89 -1.09
N TRP A 109 6.04 3.74 -1.70
CA TRP A 109 7.23 3.52 -2.51
C TRP A 109 6.88 2.88 -3.84
N ARG A 110 7.81 3.02 -4.79
CA ARG A 110 7.68 2.59 -6.17
C ARG A 110 8.97 1.97 -6.65
N VAL A 111 8.85 0.96 -7.48
CA VAL A 111 9.93 0.41 -8.31
C VAL A 111 9.43 0.39 -9.73
N ASP A 112 10.15 1.06 -10.62
CA ASP A 112 9.80 1.10 -12.04
C ASP A 112 10.22 -0.19 -12.76
N ALA A 113 9.56 -0.46 -13.90
CA ALA A 113 10.05 -1.45 -14.84
C ALA A 113 11.48 -1.11 -15.25
N GLU A 114 12.33 -2.12 -15.39
CA GLU A 114 13.67 -1.96 -15.98
C GLU A 114 13.60 -1.56 -17.46
#